data_AF-A0A7G9FMY5-F1
#
_entry.id   AF-A0A7G9FMY5-F1
#
_cell.length_a   1.000
_cell.length_b   1.000
_cell.length_c   1.000
_cell.angle_alpha   90.00
_cell.angle_beta   90.00
_cell.angle_gamma   90.00
#
_symmetry.space_group_name_H-M   'P 1'
#
loop_
_entity.id
_entity.type
_entity.pdbx_description
1 polymer ?
#
loop_
_entity_poly.entity_id
_entity_poly.type
_entity_poly.pdbx_seq_one_letter_code
_entity_poly.pdbx_strand_id
1 'polypeptide(L)'
;MLEIQFPHKLIIFGAKSLALGASHAIQTVHPEIHLEGFVVTSRSGNPSILNNLKVYELAELTDKEICILIATPQDIQQKIVEFLDEQGFHNHICMTWQLEAELMGAYYAKQVEFPVLPGGVAPMLSVTVQDEKERTFAKTLPEANCYMAKFYRDKQVQTDYSVPAWVQPIQVGAALTDERVAALTDDIGENISAKNVNYCELTALYWIWKNQLQYDVTDYGGKSVQDAGQEQLRYTGLYQYRRLLDIDDDQMNYIAEHDVDVVLPYPTMCEPDIFEHHERYVKSSDWDAMVQALEELHPEYMETYHRIFKGNYMYNYNILLAKETVLCDYCAWLFPILERTEELSDPKGWERADRYIGYLGENLETLYFMHHAEDYKILHTGRVMLV
;
A
#
# COMPACT_ATOMS: atom_id res chain seq x y z
N MET A 1 11.32 -0.72 18.56
CA MET A 1 12.28 0.19 17.92
C MET A 1 13.56 -0.59 17.67
N LEU A 2 13.88 -0.81 16.41
CA LEU A 2 15.21 -1.26 16.03
C LEU A 2 16.11 -0.03 16.22
N GLU A 3 16.98 -0.01 17.23
CA GLU A 3 18.01 1.02 17.35
C GLU A 3 19.08 0.81 16.25
N ILE A 4 18.70 0.98 14.99
CA ILE A 4 19.66 1.04 13.89
C ILE A 4 20.27 2.44 13.94
N GLN A 5 21.46 2.52 14.52
CA GLN A 5 22.27 3.73 14.47
C GLN A 5 22.86 3.84 13.06
N PHE A 6 22.24 4.67 12.24
CA PHE A 6 22.85 5.07 10.97
C PHE A 6 24.18 5.79 11.23
N PRO A 7 25.19 5.58 10.37
CA PRO A 7 26.43 6.33 10.45
C PRO A 7 26.22 7.80 10.04
N HIS A 8 27.13 8.67 10.46
CA HIS A 8 27.10 10.10 10.11
C HIS A 8 27.19 10.40 8.61
N LYS A 9 27.64 9.44 7.80
CA LYS A 9 27.73 9.55 6.34
C LYS A 9 27.24 8.25 5.69
N LEU A 10 26.31 8.37 4.75
CA LEU A 10 25.82 7.22 3.98
C LEU A 10 25.48 7.58 2.54
N ILE A 11 25.39 6.56 1.70
CA ILE A 11 24.86 6.63 0.33
C ILE A 11 23.79 5.56 0.16
N ILE A 12 22.73 5.85 -0.59
CA ILE A 12 21.62 4.91 -0.78
C ILE A 12 21.83 4.11 -2.06
N PHE A 13 21.81 2.78 -1.99
CA PHE A 13 21.75 1.94 -3.17
C PHE A 13 20.32 1.78 -3.66
N GLY A 14 20.09 2.12 -4.93
CA GLY A 14 18.77 2.25 -5.55
C GLY A 14 18.45 3.72 -5.87
N ALA A 15 17.64 3.96 -6.90
CA ALA A 15 17.25 5.30 -7.33
C ALA A 15 15.78 5.34 -7.77
N LYS A 16 14.94 4.57 -7.07
CA LYS A 16 13.49 4.38 -7.31
C LYS A 16 12.71 4.66 -6.02
N SER A 17 11.39 4.49 -6.02
CA SER A 17 10.48 4.92 -4.95
C SER A 17 10.89 4.54 -3.52
N LEU A 18 11.42 3.33 -3.29
CA LEU A 18 11.92 2.93 -1.96
C LEU A 18 13.13 3.75 -1.51
N ALA A 19 14.10 3.96 -2.41
CA ALA A 19 15.26 4.80 -2.17
C ALA A 19 14.88 6.28 -2.00
N LEU A 20 13.93 6.76 -2.82
CA LEU A 20 13.37 8.11 -2.71
C LEU A 20 12.76 8.33 -1.31
N GLY A 21 11.86 7.44 -0.88
CA GLY A 21 11.24 7.49 0.45
C GLY A 21 12.28 7.47 1.57
N ALA A 22 13.24 6.55 1.52
CA ALA A 22 14.33 6.47 2.48
C ALA A 22 15.15 7.77 2.56
N SER A 23 15.44 8.41 1.42
CA SER A 23 16.19 9.66 1.39
C SER A 23 15.44 10.82 2.06
N HIS A 24 14.14 10.97 1.79
CA HIS A 24 13.30 11.97 2.42
C HIS A 24 13.18 11.70 3.93
N ALA A 25 12.96 10.44 4.32
CA ALA A 25 12.87 10.05 5.71
C ALA A 25 14.16 10.37 6.47
N ILE A 26 15.32 9.96 5.95
CA ILE A 26 16.62 10.21 6.59
C ILE A 26 16.89 11.71 6.73
N GLN A 27 16.72 12.50 5.67
CA GLN A 27 16.96 13.95 5.73
C GLN A 27 16.02 14.68 6.71
N THR A 28 14.80 14.16 6.90
CA THR A 28 13.79 14.78 7.77
C THR A 28 13.90 14.31 9.22
N VAL A 29 14.16 13.03 9.43
CA VAL A 29 14.18 12.40 10.76
C VAL A 29 15.57 12.52 11.39
N HIS A 30 16.63 12.43 10.58
CA HIS A 30 18.03 12.41 10.99
C HIS A 30 18.87 13.47 10.22
N PRO A 31 18.61 14.77 10.44
CA PRO A 31 19.31 15.85 9.73
C PRO A 31 20.83 15.90 10.03
N GLU A 32 21.28 15.23 11.08
CA GLU A 32 22.70 15.05 11.42
C GLU A 32 23.46 14.10 10.49
N ILE A 33 22.75 13.31 9.69
CA ILE A 33 23.32 12.37 8.74
C ILE A 33 23.58 13.06 7.40
N HIS A 34 24.82 13.00 6.93
CA HIS A 34 25.18 13.43 5.59
C HIS A 34 24.84 12.36 4.56
N LEU A 35 23.80 12.61 3.77
CA LEU A 35 23.41 11.76 2.65
C LEU A 35 24.17 12.18 1.38
N GLU A 36 25.12 11.36 0.94
CA GLU A 36 25.99 11.66 -0.22
C GLU A 36 25.22 11.65 -1.55
N GLY A 37 24.16 10.84 -1.62
CA GLY A 37 23.28 10.70 -2.78
C GLY A 37 22.82 9.27 -2.97
N PHE A 38 22.65 8.89 -4.23
CA PHE A 38 22.21 7.56 -4.62
C PHE A 38 23.28 6.85 -5.45
N VAL A 39 23.33 5.52 -5.36
CA VAL A 39 24.20 4.69 -6.19
C VAL A 39 23.39 3.58 -6.85
N VAL A 40 23.68 3.34 -8.13
CA VAL A 40 23.08 2.26 -8.94
C VAL A 40 24.17 1.48 -9.67
N THR A 41 23.83 0.27 -10.13
CA THR A 41 24.75 -0.51 -10.96
C THR A 41 24.98 0.12 -12.34
N SER A 42 23.95 0.78 -12.89
CA SER A 42 23.99 1.54 -14.13
C SER A 42 23.00 2.70 -14.09
N ARG A 43 23.37 3.84 -14.68
CA ARG A 43 22.48 5.00 -14.86
C ARG A 43 21.36 4.74 -15.88
N SER A 44 21.45 3.68 -16.69
CA SER A 44 20.41 3.36 -17.66
C SER A 44 19.05 3.15 -16.97
N GLY A 45 18.04 3.94 -17.35
CA GLY A 45 16.69 3.87 -16.76
C GLY A 45 16.56 4.52 -15.37
N ASN A 46 17.59 5.19 -14.87
CA ASN A 46 17.59 5.93 -13.60
C ASN A 46 17.74 7.44 -13.84
N PRO A 47 17.16 8.28 -12.99
CA PRO A 47 17.35 9.72 -13.09
C PRO A 47 18.79 10.10 -12.74
N SER A 48 19.25 11.26 -13.21
CA SER A 48 20.58 11.78 -12.86
C SER A 48 20.61 12.49 -11.50
N ILE A 49 19.44 12.99 -11.07
CA ILE A 49 19.17 13.66 -9.80
C ILE A 49 17.85 13.11 -9.26
N LEU A 50 17.78 12.84 -7.97
CA LEU A 50 16.58 12.40 -7.26
C LEU A 50 16.59 13.05 -5.88
N ASN A 51 15.47 13.59 -5.39
CA ASN A 51 15.41 14.36 -4.13
C ASN A 51 16.58 15.36 -3.97
N ASN A 52 16.87 16.10 -5.05
CA ASN A 52 17.98 17.06 -5.14
C ASN A 52 19.39 16.50 -4.88
N LEU A 53 19.57 15.19 -4.92
CA LEU A 53 20.84 14.50 -4.75
C LEU A 53 21.27 13.79 -6.03
N LYS A 54 22.58 13.68 -6.24
CA LYS A 54 23.14 13.04 -7.44
C LYS A 54 22.98 11.52 -7.39
N VAL A 55 22.73 10.94 -8.57
CA VAL A 55 22.75 9.48 -8.79
C VAL A 55 24.07 9.07 -9.45
N TYR A 56 24.87 8.29 -8.74
CA TYR A 56 26.15 7.75 -9.16
C TYR A 56 26.00 6.33 -9.71
N GLU A 57 26.84 5.94 -10.66
CA GLU A 57 27.14 4.53 -10.90
C GLU A 57 28.11 4.04 -9.83
N LEU A 58 28.00 2.77 -9.43
CA LEU A 58 28.87 2.19 -8.41
C LEU A 58 30.36 2.30 -8.78
N ALA A 59 30.68 2.23 -10.07
CA ALA A 59 32.04 2.39 -10.58
C ALA A 59 32.64 3.80 -10.34
N GLU A 60 31.80 4.81 -10.07
CA GLU A 60 32.24 6.17 -9.73
C GLU A 60 32.62 6.31 -8.26
N LEU A 61 32.25 5.35 -7.39
CA LEU A 61 32.56 5.41 -5.97
C LEU A 61 33.98 4.91 -5.68
N THR A 62 34.81 5.79 -5.13
CA THR A 62 36.19 5.49 -4.74
C THR A 62 36.35 5.17 -3.26
N ASP A 63 35.46 5.69 -2.41
CA ASP A 63 35.46 5.43 -0.97
C ASP A 63 34.80 4.06 -0.70
N LYS A 64 35.61 3.06 -0.35
CA LYS A 64 35.16 1.68 -0.08
C LYS A 64 34.60 1.48 1.33
N GLU A 65 34.82 2.45 2.22
CA GLU A 65 34.37 2.39 3.62
C GLU A 65 33.00 3.08 3.82
N ILE A 66 32.51 3.81 2.81
CA ILE A 66 31.20 4.46 2.86
C ILE A 66 30.11 3.43 3.16
N CYS A 67 29.22 3.76 4.10
CA CYS A 67 28.08 2.91 4.39
C CYS A 67 27.04 3.02 3.27
N ILE A 68 26.64 1.88 2.73
CA ILE A 68 25.63 1.76 1.68
C ILE A 68 24.31 1.28 2.29
N LEU A 69 23.29 2.13 2.32
CA LEU A 69 21.93 1.70 2.66
C LEU A 69 21.26 1.10 1.42
N ILE A 70 20.99 -0.20 1.44
CA ILE A 70 20.35 -0.92 0.33
C ILE A 70 18.83 -0.73 0.42
N ALA A 71 18.31 0.28 -0.29
CA ALA A 71 16.90 0.65 -0.32
C ALA A 71 16.20 0.12 -1.59
N THR A 72 16.15 -1.20 -1.71
CA THR A 72 15.54 -1.93 -2.83
C THR A 72 14.58 -3.01 -2.32
N PRO A 73 13.73 -3.63 -3.16
CA PRO A 73 12.88 -4.75 -2.73
C PRO A 73 13.68 -5.84 -2.00
N GLN A 74 13.16 -6.32 -0.87
CA GLN A 74 13.90 -7.20 0.05
C GLN A 74 14.30 -8.55 -0.59
N ASP A 75 13.53 -9.04 -1.56
CA ASP A 75 13.79 -10.29 -2.28
C ASP A 75 15.02 -10.25 -3.20
N ILE A 76 15.56 -9.06 -3.50
CA ILE A 76 16.78 -8.88 -4.29
C ILE A 76 17.99 -8.39 -3.48
N GLN A 77 17.80 -8.00 -2.22
CA GLN A 77 18.86 -7.39 -1.40
C GLN A 77 20.06 -8.30 -1.21
N GLN A 78 19.85 -9.61 -0.99
CA GLN A 78 20.97 -10.55 -0.81
C GLN A 78 21.90 -10.62 -2.03
N LYS A 79 21.34 -10.56 -3.24
CA LYS A 79 22.16 -10.51 -4.48
C LYS A 79 22.92 -9.20 -4.61
N ILE A 80 22.34 -8.09 -4.12
CA ILE A 80 23.01 -6.80 -4.10
C ILE A 80 24.16 -6.81 -3.09
N VAL A 81 23.95 -7.39 -1.91
CA VAL A 81 24.99 -7.59 -0.89
C VAL A 81 26.17 -8.36 -1.47
N GLU A 82 25.91 -9.53 -2.07
CA GLU A 82 26.94 -10.35 -2.71
C GLU A 82 27.71 -9.57 -3.78
N PHE A 83 26.99 -8.85 -4.64
CA PHE A 83 27.60 -8.00 -5.66
C PHE A 83 28.46 -6.87 -5.06
N LEU A 84 27.97 -6.17 -4.03
CA LEU A 84 28.72 -5.09 -3.37
C LEU A 84 29.98 -5.63 -2.70
N ASP A 85 29.90 -6.78 -2.03
CA ASP A 85 31.03 -7.46 -1.43
C ASP A 85 32.09 -7.85 -2.48
N GLU A 86 31.68 -8.39 -3.64
CA GLU A 86 32.57 -8.67 -4.76
C GLU A 86 33.27 -7.41 -5.31
N GLN A 87 32.61 -6.25 -5.23
CA GLN A 87 33.17 -4.95 -5.61
C GLN A 87 33.99 -4.28 -4.49
N GLY A 88 34.13 -4.93 -3.32
CA GLY A 88 34.89 -4.45 -2.17
C GLY A 88 34.17 -3.42 -1.30
N PHE A 89 32.84 -3.33 -1.38
CA PHE A 89 32.01 -2.49 -0.50
C PHE A 89 31.34 -3.35 0.57
N HIS A 90 31.97 -3.48 1.73
CA HIS A 90 31.54 -4.39 2.80
C HIS A 90 30.69 -3.72 3.89
N ASN A 91 30.60 -2.39 3.89
CA ASN A 91 29.83 -1.63 4.86
C ASN A 91 28.43 -1.35 4.30
N HIS A 92 27.47 -2.24 4.53
CA HIS A 92 26.10 -2.09 4.04
C HIS A 92 25.04 -2.36 5.11
N ILE A 93 23.90 -1.70 4.95
CA ILE A 93 22.69 -1.87 5.76
C ILE A 93 21.57 -2.25 4.81
N CYS A 94 20.95 -3.41 5.01
CA CYS A 94 19.76 -3.81 4.26
C CYS A 94 18.51 -3.13 4.84
N MET A 95 17.75 -2.43 3.99
CA MET A 95 16.47 -1.85 4.39
C MET A 95 15.40 -2.94 4.42
N THR A 96 15.23 -3.58 5.58
CA THR A 96 14.11 -4.51 5.78
C THR A 96 12.79 -3.74 5.82
N TRP A 97 11.66 -4.44 5.67
CA TRP A 97 10.35 -3.81 5.79
C TRP A 97 10.11 -3.18 7.18
N GLN A 98 10.69 -3.74 8.24
CA GLN A 98 10.63 -3.14 9.58
C GLN A 98 11.36 -1.80 9.64
N LEU A 99 12.58 -1.74 9.06
CA LEU A 99 13.34 -0.50 9.00
C LEU A 99 12.63 0.54 8.11
N GLU A 100 12.06 0.11 6.99
CA GLU A 100 11.24 0.98 6.13
C GLU A 100 10.02 1.53 6.90
N ALA A 101 9.28 0.67 7.61
CA ALA A 101 8.11 1.08 8.39
C ALA A 101 8.48 2.06 9.52
N GLU A 102 9.60 1.84 10.21
CA GLU A 102 10.10 2.74 11.27
C GLU A 102 10.52 4.11 10.70
N LEU A 103 11.33 4.12 9.63
CA LEU A 103 11.76 5.35 8.95
C LEU A 103 10.58 6.15 8.40
N MET A 104 9.69 5.50 7.65
CA MET A 104 8.56 6.18 7.03
C MET A 104 7.53 6.61 8.08
N GLY A 105 7.32 5.82 9.13
CA GLY A 105 6.47 6.23 10.25
C GLY A 105 6.99 7.47 10.96
N ALA A 106 8.29 7.54 11.24
CA ALA A 106 8.92 8.72 11.82
C ALA A 106 8.88 9.94 10.87
N TYR A 107 9.00 9.71 9.55
CA TYR A 107 8.84 10.75 8.54
C TYR A 107 7.41 11.30 8.53
N TYR A 108 6.40 10.45 8.37
CA TYR A 108 5.00 10.85 8.26
C TYR A 108 4.46 11.41 9.58
N ALA A 109 4.97 11.00 10.73
CA ALA A 109 4.64 11.62 12.02
C ALA A 109 5.07 13.11 12.11
N LYS A 110 6.00 13.56 11.25
CA LYS A 110 6.37 14.98 11.11
C LYS A 110 5.59 15.70 9.99
N GLN A 111 4.75 14.98 9.23
CA GLN A 111 3.90 15.53 8.18
C GLN A 111 2.46 15.70 8.69
N VAL A 112 1.73 16.67 8.12
CA VAL A 112 0.31 16.91 8.47
C VAL A 112 -0.63 16.21 7.48
N GLU A 113 -0.20 16.04 6.22
CA GLU A 113 -1.04 15.56 5.11
C GLU A 113 -1.44 14.08 5.25
N PHE A 114 -0.61 13.25 5.88
CA PHE A 114 -0.84 11.80 6.03
C PHE A 114 -0.75 11.39 7.50
N PRO A 115 -1.85 11.52 8.27
CA PRO A 115 -1.86 11.16 9.68
C PRO A 115 -1.49 9.69 9.91
N VAL A 116 -0.63 9.43 10.89
CA VAL A 116 -0.10 8.09 11.20
C VAL A 116 -0.95 7.41 12.27
N LEU A 117 -1.18 6.10 12.13
CA LEU A 117 -1.77 5.25 13.15
C LEU A 117 -0.81 5.13 14.34
N PRO A 118 -1.18 5.60 15.55
CA PRO A 118 -0.30 5.53 16.72
C PRO A 118 0.05 4.09 17.12
N GLY A 119 1.13 3.92 17.87
CA GLY A 119 1.52 2.62 18.43
C GLY A 119 2.41 1.74 17.55
N GLY A 120 2.63 2.11 16.29
CA GLY A 120 3.61 1.43 15.42
C GLY A 120 5.06 1.68 15.84
N VAL A 121 6.03 1.24 15.03
CA VAL A 121 7.48 1.40 15.28
C VAL A 121 7.95 2.87 15.35
N ALA A 122 7.08 3.84 15.04
CA ALA A 122 7.37 5.26 15.18
C ALA A 122 7.50 5.66 16.67
N PRO A 123 8.52 6.45 17.05
CA PRO A 123 8.64 6.93 18.43
C PRO A 123 7.43 7.80 18.75
N MET A 124 6.72 7.48 19.84
CA MET A 124 5.68 8.34 20.38
C MET A 124 6.28 9.73 20.66
N LEU A 125 5.94 10.71 19.82
CA LEU A 125 6.03 12.11 20.22
C LEU A 125 5.15 12.25 21.46
N SER A 126 5.77 12.61 22.57
CA SER A 126 5.20 12.61 23.93
C SER A 126 3.75 13.09 23.96
N VAL A 127 2.82 12.14 24.01
CA VAL A 127 1.47 12.40 24.49
C VAL A 127 1.63 12.72 25.98
N THR A 128 1.15 13.89 26.36
CA THR A 128 1.15 14.36 27.75
C THR A 128 0.58 13.30 28.68
N VAL A 129 1.29 13.04 29.79
CA VAL A 129 1.09 12.00 30.81
C VAL A 129 -0.23 12.18 31.60
N GLN A 130 -1.39 12.22 30.95
CA GLN A 130 -2.68 12.28 31.63
C GLN A 130 -3.61 11.09 31.37
N ASP A 131 -3.33 10.23 30.38
CA ASP A 131 -4.21 9.10 30.04
C ASP A 131 -3.73 7.71 30.51
N GLU A 132 -2.79 7.64 31.46
CA GLU A 132 -2.29 6.36 32.02
C GLU A 132 -3.17 5.73 33.13
N LYS A 133 -4.44 6.11 33.24
CA LYS A 133 -5.34 5.52 34.24
C LYS A 133 -6.64 5.02 33.63
N GLU A 134 -6.55 3.93 32.86
CA GLU A 134 -7.64 2.94 32.74
C GLU A 134 -7.19 1.64 32.04
N ARG A 135 -6.12 1.00 32.52
CA ARG A 135 -5.81 -0.39 32.15
C ARG A 135 -6.62 -1.35 33.04
N THR A 136 -7.88 -1.58 32.69
CA THR A 136 -8.61 -2.77 33.17
C THR A 136 -9.80 -3.06 32.26
N PHE A 137 -9.74 -4.25 31.66
CA PHE A 137 -10.74 -5.07 30.96
C PHE A 137 -10.22 -5.42 29.57
N ALA A 138 -10.02 -6.71 29.30
CA ALA A 138 -9.78 -7.21 27.96
C ALA A 138 -11.03 -6.86 27.14
N LYS A 139 -11.00 -5.72 26.45
CA LYS A 139 -12.02 -5.39 25.46
C LYS A 139 -11.90 -6.46 24.37
N THR A 140 -13.00 -7.13 24.07
CA THR A 140 -13.11 -7.91 22.85
C THR A 140 -12.73 -7.01 21.68
N LEU A 141 -11.78 -7.45 20.86
CA LEU A 141 -11.39 -6.75 19.63
C LEU A 141 -12.64 -6.43 18.80
N PRO A 142 -12.64 -5.32 18.04
CA PRO A 142 -13.70 -5.06 17.06
C PRO A 142 -13.83 -6.25 16.10
N GLU A 143 -15.02 -6.44 15.53
CA GLU A 143 -15.21 -7.46 14.50
C GLU A 143 -14.46 -6.98 13.24
N ALA A 144 -13.32 -7.60 12.95
CA ALA A 144 -12.53 -7.32 11.77
C ALA A 144 -12.43 -8.56 10.89
N ASN A 145 -12.62 -8.39 9.58
CA ASN A 145 -12.54 -9.42 8.57
C ASN A 145 -11.68 -8.94 7.41
N CYS A 146 -10.39 -9.23 7.45
CA CYS A 146 -9.49 -8.91 6.35
C CYS A 146 -9.25 -10.16 5.48
N TYR A 147 -9.30 -9.98 4.18
CA TYR A 147 -9.15 -11.07 3.22
C TYR A 147 -7.78 -10.99 2.56
N MET A 148 -6.95 -12.01 2.78
CA MET A 148 -5.64 -12.14 2.14
C MET A 148 -5.78 -12.88 0.81
N ALA A 149 -5.67 -12.14 -0.30
CA ALA A 149 -5.71 -12.71 -1.65
C ALA A 149 -4.52 -13.65 -1.88
N LYS A 150 -4.82 -14.91 -2.21
CA LYS A 150 -3.86 -15.96 -2.56
C LYS A 150 -4.14 -16.52 -3.95
N PHE A 151 -3.10 -16.78 -4.72
CA PHE A 151 -3.17 -17.35 -6.06
C PHE A 151 -2.42 -18.67 -6.10
N TYR A 152 -2.89 -19.63 -6.90
CA TYR A 152 -2.29 -20.98 -6.92
C TYR A 152 -0.83 -21.00 -7.41
N ARG A 153 -0.37 -19.95 -8.09
CA ARG A 153 1.03 -19.79 -8.53
C ARG A 153 1.87 -18.90 -7.61
N ASP A 154 1.36 -18.54 -6.44
CA ASP A 154 2.13 -17.78 -5.47
C ASP A 154 3.38 -18.55 -5.04
N LYS A 155 4.48 -17.80 -4.90
CA LYS A 155 5.73 -18.38 -4.40
C LYS A 155 5.59 -18.66 -2.90
N GLN A 156 6.25 -19.71 -2.45
CA GLN A 156 6.36 -19.99 -1.03
C GLN A 156 7.04 -18.83 -0.31
N VAL A 157 6.36 -18.28 0.69
CA VAL A 157 6.89 -17.28 1.62
C VAL A 157 7.83 -17.98 2.60
N GLN A 158 9.00 -17.39 2.83
CA GLN A 158 10.01 -17.91 3.76
C GLN A 158 9.95 -17.22 5.12
N THR A 159 9.31 -16.06 5.19
CA THR A 159 9.17 -15.25 6.40
C THR A 159 8.21 -15.91 7.39
N ASP A 160 8.69 -16.19 8.60
CA ASP A 160 7.85 -16.65 9.73
C ASP A 160 7.11 -15.43 10.31
N TYR A 161 5.90 -15.17 9.82
CA TYR A 161 5.04 -14.08 10.27
C TYR A 161 3.70 -14.65 10.76
N SER A 162 3.35 -14.32 12.00
CA SER A 162 2.06 -14.70 12.57
C SER A 162 0.98 -13.77 12.02
N VAL A 163 0.23 -14.27 11.05
CA VAL A 163 -0.90 -13.55 10.46
C VAL A 163 -1.99 -13.38 11.53
N PRO A 164 -2.55 -12.16 11.74
CA PRO A 164 -3.58 -11.92 12.73
C PRO A 164 -4.83 -12.80 12.52
N ALA A 165 -5.52 -13.16 13.62
CA ALA A 165 -6.67 -14.07 13.57
C ALA A 165 -7.87 -13.53 12.76
N TRP A 166 -7.98 -12.21 12.64
CA TRP A 166 -8.98 -11.51 11.83
C TRP A 166 -8.62 -11.45 10.33
N VAL A 167 -7.48 -12.02 9.93
CA VAL A 167 -7.09 -12.15 8.52
C VAL A 167 -7.34 -13.59 8.06
N GLN A 168 -8.16 -13.75 7.01
CA GLN A 168 -8.48 -15.03 6.42
C GLN A 168 -8.04 -15.09 4.94
N PRO A 169 -7.48 -16.21 4.46
CA PRO A 169 -7.11 -16.33 3.06
C PRO A 169 -8.34 -16.50 2.15
N ILE A 170 -8.34 -15.81 1.01
CA ILE A 170 -9.26 -16.02 -0.09
C ILE A 170 -8.45 -16.37 -1.35
N GLN A 171 -8.82 -17.44 -2.03
CA GLN A 171 -8.21 -17.77 -3.31
C GLN A 171 -8.81 -16.92 -4.42
N VAL A 172 -7.97 -16.15 -5.09
CA VAL A 172 -8.34 -15.37 -6.28
C VAL A 172 -8.13 -16.18 -7.55
N GLY A 173 -8.92 -15.88 -8.59
CA GLY A 173 -8.85 -16.58 -9.87
C GLY A 173 -9.17 -18.07 -9.75
N ALA A 174 -10.00 -18.45 -8.77
CA ALA A 174 -10.41 -19.84 -8.58
C ALA A 174 -11.17 -20.43 -9.79
N ALA A 175 -11.81 -19.58 -10.60
CA ALA A 175 -12.43 -19.98 -11.87
C ALA A 175 -11.42 -20.38 -12.96
N LEU A 176 -10.13 -20.07 -12.78
CA LEU A 176 -9.06 -20.31 -13.78
C LEU A 176 -8.27 -21.60 -13.53
N THR A 177 -8.58 -22.34 -12.47
CA THR A 177 -7.83 -23.55 -12.07
C THR A 177 -8.67 -24.47 -11.19
N ASP A 178 -8.37 -25.76 -11.21
CA ASP A 178 -8.92 -26.74 -10.26
C ASP A 178 -8.12 -26.81 -8.94
N GLU A 179 -6.93 -26.21 -8.89
CA GLU A 179 -6.12 -26.16 -7.66
C GLU A 179 -6.79 -25.30 -6.60
N ARG A 180 -6.71 -25.72 -5.33
CA ARG A 180 -7.27 -25.00 -4.19
C ARG A 180 -6.21 -24.68 -3.13
N VAL A 181 -5.96 -23.39 -2.90
CA VAL A 181 -4.94 -22.87 -1.96
C VAL A 181 -5.54 -22.13 -0.76
N ALA A 182 -6.85 -21.96 -0.74
CA ALA A 182 -7.63 -21.46 0.39
C ALA A 182 -9.00 -22.17 0.44
N ALA A 183 -9.63 -22.19 1.61
CA ALA A 183 -10.97 -22.75 1.78
C ALA A 183 -12.05 -21.83 1.16
N LEU A 184 -11.87 -20.52 1.28
CA LEU A 184 -12.68 -19.51 0.63
C LEU A 184 -12.12 -19.20 -0.76
N THR A 185 -12.98 -19.11 -1.76
CA THR A 185 -12.62 -18.83 -3.15
C THR A 185 -13.46 -17.68 -3.69
N ASP A 186 -12.91 -16.92 -4.64
CA ASP A 186 -13.59 -15.79 -5.26
C ASP A 186 -14.57 -16.19 -6.37
N ASP A 187 -14.72 -17.47 -6.69
CA ASP A 187 -15.59 -18.00 -7.78
C ASP A 187 -17.00 -18.43 -7.31
N ILE A 188 -17.35 -18.15 -6.05
CA ILE A 188 -18.66 -18.44 -5.47
C ILE A 188 -19.54 -17.18 -5.41
N GLY A 189 -20.87 -17.34 -5.49
CA GLY A 189 -21.79 -16.21 -5.45
C GLY A 189 -21.63 -15.27 -6.64
N GLU A 190 -21.91 -13.98 -6.46
CA GLU A 190 -21.67 -12.98 -7.50
C GLU A 190 -20.17 -12.64 -7.55
N ASN A 191 -19.54 -12.80 -8.73
CA ASN A 191 -18.10 -12.68 -8.83
C ASN A 191 -17.58 -12.32 -10.23
N ILE A 192 -16.30 -11.94 -10.26
CA ILE A 192 -15.49 -11.72 -11.47
C ILE A 192 -14.21 -12.56 -11.47
N SER A 193 -14.22 -13.74 -10.82
CA SER A 193 -13.03 -14.60 -10.65
C SER A 193 -12.32 -14.92 -11.97
N ALA A 194 -13.10 -15.15 -13.05
CA ALA A 194 -12.55 -15.40 -14.39
C ALA A 194 -11.74 -14.24 -14.96
N LYS A 195 -11.89 -13.01 -14.44
CA LYS A 195 -11.14 -11.81 -14.86
C LYS A 195 -9.84 -11.60 -14.06
N ASN A 196 -9.46 -12.53 -13.17
CA ASN A 196 -8.29 -12.38 -12.29
C ASN A 196 -6.97 -12.13 -13.02
N VAL A 197 -6.82 -12.60 -14.27
CA VAL A 197 -5.63 -12.30 -15.09
C VAL A 197 -5.40 -10.79 -15.22
N ASN A 198 -6.47 -10.01 -15.40
CA ASN A 198 -6.38 -8.55 -15.55
C ASN A 198 -6.60 -7.82 -14.22
N TYR A 199 -7.57 -8.27 -13.41
CA TYR A 199 -8.02 -7.61 -12.18
C TYR A 199 -7.19 -7.97 -10.95
N CYS A 200 -6.46 -9.09 -10.98
CA CYS A 200 -5.64 -9.56 -9.87
C CYS A 200 -6.44 -9.63 -8.55
N GLU A 201 -5.88 -9.15 -7.44
CA GLU A 201 -6.52 -9.11 -6.12
C GLU A 201 -7.87 -8.36 -6.09
N LEU A 202 -8.17 -7.51 -7.08
CA LEU A 202 -9.47 -6.84 -7.17
C LEU A 202 -10.62 -7.81 -7.37
N THR A 203 -10.38 -9.05 -7.83
CA THR A 203 -11.44 -10.07 -7.87
C THR A 203 -11.88 -10.50 -6.48
N ALA A 204 -10.96 -10.51 -5.49
CA ALA A 204 -11.33 -10.66 -4.08
C ALA A 204 -12.08 -9.43 -3.58
N LEU A 205 -11.64 -8.21 -3.91
CA LEU A 205 -12.34 -6.99 -3.50
C LEU A 205 -13.78 -6.95 -4.02
N TYR A 206 -14.00 -7.32 -5.29
CA TYR A 206 -15.34 -7.42 -5.88
C TYR A 206 -16.18 -8.47 -5.14
N TRP A 207 -15.58 -9.63 -4.86
CA TRP A 207 -16.26 -10.69 -4.15
C TRP A 207 -16.68 -10.26 -2.74
N ILE A 208 -15.80 -9.58 -2.00
CA ILE A 208 -16.10 -9.00 -0.69
C ILE A 208 -17.27 -8.03 -0.81
N TRP A 209 -17.23 -7.11 -1.78
CA TRP A 209 -18.30 -6.15 -2.01
C TRP A 209 -19.66 -6.82 -2.25
N LYS A 210 -19.72 -7.82 -3.13
CA LYS A 210 -20.99 -8.44 -3.50
C LYS A 210 -21.51 -9.47 -2.52
N ASN A 211 -20.64 -10.10 -1.73
CA ASN A 211 -21.02 -11.25 -0.91
C ASN A 211 -20.89 -11.01 0.59
N GLN A 212 -20.17 -9.97 1.03
CA GLN A 212 -19.93 -9.68 2.45
C GLN A 212 -20.42 -8.29 2.88
N LEU A 213 -20.32 -7.28 2.01
CA LEU A 213 -20.70 -5.90 2.34
C LEU A 213 -22.18 -5.57 2.09
N GLN A 214 -22.99 -6.53 1.64
CA GLN A 214 -24.41 -6.32 1.38
C GLN A 214 -25.22 -6.31 2.70
N TYR A 215 -25.28 -5.15 3.33
CA TYR A 215 -26.40 -4.77 4.18
C TYR A 215 -27.61 -4.47 3.29
N ASP A 216 -28.83 -4.65 3.83
CA ASP A 216 -30.08 -4.23 3.18
C ASP A 216 -29.91 -2.78 2.68
N VAL A 217 -29.66 -2.62 1.38
CA VAL A 217 -29.58 -1.35 0.67
C VAL A 217 -30.98 -0.74 0.71
N THR A 218 -31.31 -0.14 1.85
CA THR A 218 -32.46 0.73 2.00
C THR A 218 -31.99 2.16 1.75
N ASP A 219 -31.91 2.43 0.45
CA ASP A 219 -32.17 3.71 -0.19
C ASP A 219 -31.12 4.82 -0.03
N TYR A 220 -30.82 5.44 -1.17
CA TYR A 220 -30.21 6.77 -1.26
C TYR A 220 -31.18 7.76 -0.59
N GLY A 221 -31.09 7.89 0.74
CA GLY A 221 -31.96 8.81 1.50
C GLY A 221 -32.60 8.22 2.75
N GLY A 222 -31.79 7.73 3.69
CA GLY A 222 -32.10 7.79 5.11
C GLY A 222 -33.34 7.01 5.59
N LYS A 223 -33.12 5.78 6.05
CA LYS A 223 -33.36 5.29 7.42
C LYS A 223 -33.32 3.76 7.41
N SER A 224 -32.33 3.17 8.07
CA SER A 224 -32.43 1.79 8.50
C SER A 224 -33.42 1.67 9.67
N VAL A 225 -34.27 0.65 9.59
CA VAL A 225 -35.19 0.25 10.65
C VAL A 225 -34.44 -0.67 11.61
N GLN A 226 -34.22 -0.17 12.82
CA GLN A 226 -34.19 -0.88 14.12
C GLN A 226 -33.47 -2.24 14.17
N ASP A 227 -32.28 -2.24 14.77
CA ASP A 227 -32.08 -2.94 16.05
C ASP A 227 -30.95 -2.25 16.84
N ALA A 228 -31.35 -1.47 17.86
CA ALA A 228 -30.46 -0.72 18.75
C ALA A 228 -29.80 -1.63 19.83
N GLY A 229 -29.18 -2.72 19.39
CA GLY A 229 -28.22 -3.48 20.19
C GLY A 229 -26.84 -3.24 19.60
N GLN A 230 -26.01 -2.41 20.26
CA GLN A 230 -24.63 -2.05 19.90
C GLN A 230 -24.24 -2.46 18.47
N GLU A 231 -24.40 -1.57 17.49
CA GLU A 231 -23.80 -1.77 16.17
C GLU A 231 -22.31 -2.06 16.39
N GLN A 232 -21.93 -3.33 16.30
CA GLN A 232 -20.55 -3.72 16.44
C GLN A 232 -19.85 -3.12 15.21
N LEU A 233 -18.94 -2.17 15.45
CA LEU A 233 -18.14 -1.59 14.37
C LEU A 233 -17.42 -2.74 13.66
N ARG A 234 -17.70 -2.86 12.36
CA ARG A 234 -17.14 -3.89 11.49
C ARG A 234 -16.16 -3.28 10.52
N TYR A 235 -14.96 -3.84 10.55
CA TYR A 235 -13.89 -3.48 9.64
C TYR A 235 -13.64 -4.61 8.65
N THR A 236 -13.59 -4.28 7.37
CA THR A 236 -13.28 -5.23 6.32
C THR A 236 -12.13 -4.70 5.48
N GLY A 237 -11.27 -5.60 5.01
CA GLY A 237 -10.06 -5.21 4.30
C GLY A 237 -9.62 -6.21 3.25
N LEU A 238 -8.71 -5.77 2.39
CA LEU A 238 -8.03 -6.58 1.39
C LEU A 238 -6.53 -6.52 1.64
N TYR A 239 -5.88 -7.66 1.76
CA TYR A 239 -4.42 -7.81 1.76
C TYR A 239 -3.97 -8.68 0.59
N GLN A 240 -2.70 -8.55 0.22
CA GLN A 240 -2.06 -9.48 -0.71
C GLN A 240 -1.30 -10.58 0.07
N TYR A 241 -1.06 -11.73 -0.57
CA TYR A 241 -0.34 -12.84 0.08
C TYR A 241 1.05 -12.51 0.65
N ARG A 242 1.71 -11.43 0.18
CA ARG A 242 3.00 -10.95 0.72
C ARG A 242 2.95 -9.56 1.35
N ARG A 243 1.81 -8.88 1.34
CA ARG A 243 1.72 -7.47 1.72
C ARG A 243 0.48 -7.27 2.58
N LEU A 244 0.73 -6.91 3.83
CA LEU A 244 -0.28 -6.65 4.84
C LEU A 244 -0.01 -5.29 5.47
N LEU A 245 -1.04 -4.62 5.98
CA LEU A 245 -0.82 -3.50 6.87
C LEU A 245 -0.23 -4.01 8.19
N ASP A 246 0.76 -3.28 8.72
CA ASP A 246 1.36 -3.54 10.02
C ASP A 246 0.43 -2.98 11.10
N ILE A 247 -0.51 -3.82 11.53
CA ILE A 247 -1.54 -3.50 12.53
C ILE A 247 -1.58 -4.62 13.56
N ASP A 248 -1.27 -4.27 14.81
CA ASP A 248 -1.43 -5.18 15.95
C ASP A 248 -2.78 -5.01 16.67
N ASP A 249 -3.01 -5.81 17.71
CA ASP A 249 -4.26 -5.80 18.47
C ASP A 249 -4.51 -4.47 19.21
N ASP A 250 -3.46 -3.79 19.67
CA ASP A 250 -3.58 -2.49 20.36
C ASP A 250 -3.98 -1.40 19.35
N GLN A 251 -3.40 -1.44 18.15
CA GLN A 251 -3.75 -0.57 17.04
C GLN A 251 -5.17 -0.83 16.52
N MET A 252 -5.60 -2.09 16.45
CA MET A 252 -6.99 -2.43 16.12
C MET A 252 -7.99 -1.85 17.13
N ASN A 253 -7.67 -1.89 18.42
CA ASN A 253 -8.48 -1.23 19.45
C ASN A 253 -8.52 0.28 19.25
N TYR A 254 -7.37 0.91 18.97
CA TYR A 254 -7.29 2.34 18.69
C TYR A 254 -8.18 2.74 17.50
N ILE A 255 -8.12 1.98 16.40
CA ILE A 255 -8.93 2.20 15.19
C ILE A 255 -10.41 2.28 15.57
N ALA A 256 -10.91 1.31 16.34
CA ALA A 256 -12.31 1.25 16.75
C ALA A 256 -12.68 2.33 17.78
N GLU A 257 -11.84 2.56 18.80
CA GLU A 257 -12.09 3.56 19.84
C GLU A 257 -12.15 4.99 19.29
N HIS A 258 -11.36 5.26 18.26
CA HIS A 258 -11.28 6.56 17.62
C HIS A 258 -12.13 6.68 16.36
N ASP A 259 -12.99 5.69 16.07
CA ASP A 259 -13.92 5.69 14.94
C ASP A 259 -13.23 5.98 13.60
N VAL A 260 -12.04 5.41 13.39
CA VAL A 260 -11.24 5.57 12.16
C VAL A 260 -11.98 4.95 10.99
N ASP A 261 -12.09 5.66 9.87
CA ASP A 261 -12.88 5.23 8.70
C ASP A 261 -12.11 4.24 7.83
N VAL A 262 -10.82 4.51 7.61
CA VAL A 262 -9.94 3.68 6.80
C VAL A 262 -8.49 3.80 7.23
N VAL A 263 -7.78 2.68 7.15
CA VAL A 263 -6.33 2.59 7.31
C VAL A 263 -5.70 2.16 5.99
N LEU A 264 -4.73 2.95 5.54
CA LEU A 264 -3.97 2.75 4.30
C LEU A 264 -2.48 2.54 4.62
N PRO A 265 -1.68 2.00 3.69
CA PRO A 265 -0.24 2.01 3.84
C PRO A 265 0.28 3.44 3.77
N TYR A 266 1.44 3.71 4.35
CA TYR A 266 2.18 4.94 4.05
C TYR A 266 2.27 5.16 2.53
N PRO A 267 1.92 6.36 2.03
CA PRO A 267 1.95 6.60 0.60
C PRO A 267 3.39 6.47 0.10
N THR A 268 3.52 5.88 -1.08
CA THR A 268 4.79 5.77 -1.78
C THR A 268 5.08 7.10 -2.47
N MET A 269 6.32 7.56 -2.35
CA MET A 269 6.78 8.78 -3.03
C MET A 269 7.18 8.51 -4.48
N CYS A 270 6.81 9.44 -5.36
CA CYS A 270 7.13 9.45 -6.78
C CYS A 270 7.69 10.82 -7.17
N GLU A 271 8.77 10.85 -7.96
CA GLU A 271 9.38 12.08 -8.47
C GLU A 271 9.67 11.90 -9.97
N PRO A 272 9.24 12.84 -10.85
CA PRO A 272 8.67 14.14 -10.53
C PRO A 272 7.21 14.11 -10.04
N ASP A 273 6.46 13.08 -10.41
CA ASP A 273 5.05 12.88 -10.04
C ASP A 273 4.68 11.38 -10.14
N ILE A 274 3.41 11.04 -9.85
CA ILE A 274 2.89 9.66 -9.88
C ILE A 274 3.15 8.96 -11.24
N PHE A 275 3.22 9.69 -12.36
CA PHE A 275 3.43 9.08 -13.67
C PHE A 275 4.77 8.35 -13.79
N GLU A 276 5.79 8.74 -13.00
CA GLU A 276 7.08 8.03 -12.97
C GLU A 276 6.95 6.54 -12.57
N HIS A 277 5.98 6.25 -11.70
CA HIS A 277 5.66 4.89 -11.30
C HIS A 277 4.72 4.22 -12.30
N HIS A 278 3.63 4.91 -12.67
CA HIS A 278 2.59 4.39 -13.55
C HIS A 278 3.15 3.92 -14.90
N GLU A 279 3.94 4.74 -15.60
CA GLU A 279 4.32 4.51 -17.01
C GLU A 279 5.09 3.21 -17.25
N ARG A 280 5.58 2.59 -16.17
CA ARG A 280 6.24 1.27 -16.21
C ARG A 280 5.27 0.11 -16.40
N TYR A 281 4.01 0.29 -16.03
CA TYR A 281 3.03 -0.78 -15.87
C TYR A 281 1.75 -0.57 -16.67
N VAL A 282 1.36 0.69 -16.92
CA VAL A 282 0.14 1.04 -17.64
C VAL A 282 0.51 1.74 -18.94
N LYS A 283 -0.09 1.29 -20.05
CA LYS A 283 0.08 1.94 -21.36
C LYS A 283 -0.77 3.20 -21.42
N SER A 284 -0.30 4.23 -22.13
CA SER A 284 -1.05 5.48 -22.29
C SER A 284 -2.48 5.25 -22.82
N SER A 285 -2.70 4.29 -23.74
CA SER A 285 -4.04 3.97 -24.23
C SER A 285 -4.98 3.41 -23.14
N ASP A 286 -4.45 2.62 -22.21
CA ASP A 286 -5.22 2.06 -21.11
C ASP A 286 -5.54 3.14 -20.07
N TRP A 287 -4.58 4.05 -19.85
CA TRP A 287 -4.78 5.23 -19.02
C TRP A 287 -5.85 6.16 -19.59
N ASP A 288 -5.76 6.49 -20.88
CA ASP A 288 -6.73 7.35 -21.57
C ASP A 288 -8.14 6.75 -21.50
N ALA A 289 -8.27 5.42 -21.62
CA ALA A 289 -9.53 4.71 -21.44
C ALA A 289 -10.08 4.85 -20.01
N MET A 290 -9.22 4.77 -18.99
CA MET A 290 -9.62 4.98 -17.59
C MET A 290 -10.05 6.42 -17.33
N VAL A 291 -9.31 7.39 -17.85
CA VAL A 291 -9.64 8.82 -17.71
C VAL A 291 -10.97 9.13 -18.39
N GLN A 292 -11.21 8.57 -19.58
CA GLN A 292 -12.50 8.71 -20.25
C GLN A 292 -13.63 8.07 -19.43
N ALA A 293 -13.43 6.87 -18.88
CA ALA A 293 -14.41 6.23 -18.00
C ALA A 293 -14.73 7.08 -16.76
N LEU A 294 -13.70 7.67 -16.13
CA LEU A 294 -13.83 8.55 -14.99
C LEU A 294 -14.62 9.82 -15.36
N GLU A 295 -14.31 10.47 -16.48
CA GLU A 295 -15.00 11.68 -16.93
C GLU A 295 -16.48 11.41 -17.28
N GLU A 296 -16.78 10.24 -17.87
CA GLU A 296 -18.14 9.84 -18.22
C GLU A 296 -19.02 9.53 -17.00
N LEU A 297 -18.45 8.89 -15.97
CA LEU A 297 -19.21 8.40 -14.81
C LEU A 297 -19.19 9.35 -13.61
N HIS A 298 -18.05 10.04 -13.41
CA HIS A 298 -17.74 10.83 -12.22
C HIS A 298 -17.00 12.14 -12.59
N PRO A 299 -17.60 13.02 -13.41
CA PRO A 299 -16.97 14.26 -13.85
C PRO A 299 -16.55 15.18 -12.68
N GLU A 300 -17.17 15.04 -11.51
CA GLU A 300 -16.81 15.74 -10.27
C GLU A 300 -15.39 15.40 -9.76
N TYR A 301 -14.80 14.27 -10.16
CA TYR A 301 -13.43 13.90 -9.78
C TYR A 301 -12.36 14.57 -10.63
N MET A 302 -12.70 15.21 -11.75
CA MET A 302 -11.69 15.66 -12.73
C MET A 302 -10.76 16.76 -12.22
N GLU A 303 -11.25 17.67 -11.37
CA GLU A 303 -10.39 18.67 -10.72
C GLU A 303 -9.36 17.98 -9.81
N THR A 304 -9.83 17.06 -8.98
CA THR A 304 -9.01 16.31 -8.03
C THR A 304 -8.04 15.37 -8.74
N TYR A 305 -8.46 14.74 -9.83
CA TYR A 305 -7.62 13.95 -10.74
C TYR A 305 -6.41 14.77 -11.22
N HIS A 306 -6.63 15.97 -11.76
CA HIS A 306 -5.55 16.81 -12.27
C HIS A 306 -4.58 17.26 -11.17
N ARG A 307 -5.06 17.41 -9.94
CA ARG A 307 -4.25 17.77 -8.78
C ARG A 307 -3.41 16.59 -8.28
N ILE A 308 -4.03 15.43 -8.07
CA ILE A 308 -3.39 14.25 -7.46
C ILE A 308 -2.33 13.65 -8.36
N PHE A 309 -2.62 13.45 -9.66
CA PHE A 309 -1.67 12.78 -10.55
C PHE A 309 -0.47 13.64 -10.95
N LYS A 310 -0.51 14.95 -10.67
CA LYS A 310 0.66 15.84 -10.71
C LYS A 310 1.40 15.93 -9.36
N GLY A 311 0.88 15.28 -8.33
CA GLY A 311 1.50 15.16 -7.02
C GLY A 311 2.47 13.99 -6.96
N ASN A 312 2.99 13.75 -5.75
CA ASN A 312 4.14 12.87 -5.53
C ASN A 312 3.81 11.65 -4.66
N TYR A 313 2.54 11.43 -4.31
CA TYR A 313 2.13 10.41 -3.35
C TYR A 313 1.14 9.44 -3.99
N MET A 314 1.37 8.14 -3.80
CA MET A 314 0.54 7.08 -4.35
C MET A 314 0.30 5.99 -3.31
N TYR A 315 -0.94 5.52 -3.19
CA TYR A 315 -1.24 4.27 -2.48
C TYR A 315 -1.03 3.10 -3.44
N ASN A 316 -0.14 2.18 -3.06
CA ASN A 316 0.19 1.01 -3.85
C ASN A 316 -0.48 -0.24 -3.27
N TYR A 317 -0.58 -1.27 -4.12
CA TYR A 317 -0.93 -2.65 -3.79
C TYR A 317 -2.41 -2.98 -3.54
N ASN A 318 -3.34 -2.02 -3.68
CA ASN A 318 -4.76 -2.29 -3.43
C ASN A 318 -4.98 -2.90 -2.02
N ILE A 319 -4.25 -2.41 -1.01
CA ILE A 319 -4.35 -2.90 0.36
C ILE A 319 -4.93 -1.85 1.29
N LEU A 320 -5.96 -2.23 2.04
CA LEU A 320 -6.63 -1.34 2.98
C LEU A 320 -7.39 -2.13 4.04
N LEU A 321 -7.71 -1.45 5.14
CA LEU A 321 -8.68 -1.88 6.14
C LEU A 321 -9.64 -0.72 6.39
N ALA A 322 -10.94 -0.90 6.16
CA ALA A 322 -11.92 0.18 6.27
C ALA A 322 -13.17 -0.28 6.99
N LYS A 323 -13.96 0.67 7.50
CA LYS A 323 -15.36 0.40 7.86
C LYS A 323 -16.09 -0.17 6.65
N GLU A 324 -17.01 -1.09 6.87
CA GLU A 324 -17.75 -1.76 5.79
C GLU A 324 -18.53 -0.78 4.89
N THR A 325 -19.07 0.30 5.46
CA THR A 325 -19.75 1.36 4.71
C THR A 325 -18.80 2.08 3.76
N VAL A 326 -17.62 2.49 4.25
CA VAL A 326 -16.57 3.16 3.46
C VAL A 326 -16.07 2.24 2.34
N LEU A 327 -15.86 0.96 2.65
CA LEU A 327 -15.43 -0.03 1.65
C LEU A 327 -16.51 -0.26 0.59
N CYS A 328 -17.79 -0.27 0.98
CA CYS A 328 -18.92 -0.41 0.06
C CYS A 328 -19.02 0.79 -0.89
N ASP A 329 -18.92 2.02 -0.37
CA ASP A 329 -18.90 3.26 -1.17
C ASP A 329 -17.73 3.26 -2.16
N TYR A 330 -16.53 2.89 -1.69
CA TYR A 330 -15.34 2.77 -2.53
C TYR A 330 -15.54 1.76 -3.66
N CYS A 331 -16.08 0.56 -3.37
CA CYS A 331 -16.32 -0.46 -4.38
C CYS A 331 -17.41 -0.04 -5.38
N ALA A 332 -18.47 0.63 -4.90
CA ALA A 332 -19.54 1.14 -5.75
C ALA A 332 -19.06 2.23 -6.72
N TRP A 333 -18.02 2.99 -6.34
CA TRP A 333 -17.35 3.95 -7.23
C TRP A 333 -16.32 3.26 -8.16
N LEU A 334 -15.47 2.39 -7.62
CA LEU A 334 -14.33 1.78 -8.33
C LEU A 334 -14.77 0.88 -9.49
N PHE A 335 -15.66 -0.09 -9.22
CA PHE A 335 -15.92 -1.15 -10.19
C PHE A 335 -16.63 -0.69 -11.46
N PRO A 336 -17.61 0.23 -11.42
CA PRO A 336 -18.18 0.80 -12.64
C PRO A 336 -17.14 1.49 -13.54
N ILE A 337 -16.16 2.19 -12.94
CA ILE A 337 -15.07 2.82 -13.69
C ILE A 337 -14.19 1.76 -14.35
N LEU A 338 -13.82 0.70 -13.62
CA LEU A 338 -13.00 -0.39 -14.17
C LEU A 338 -13.71 -1.17 -15.28
N GLU A 339 -15.01 -1.45 -15.12
CA GLU A 339 -15.83 -2.09 -16.14
C GLU A 339 -15.92 -1.22 -17.40
N ARG A 340 -16.17 0.08 -17.22
CA ARG A 340 -16.22 1.02 -18.34
C ARG A 340 -14.85 1.16 -19.03
N THR A 341 -13.77 1.13 -18.27
CA THR A 341 -12.40 1.11 -18.80
C THR A 341 -12.15 -0.13 -19.66
N GLU A 342 -12.58 -1.31 -19.22
CA GLU A 342 -12.47 -2.56 -19.99
C GLU A 342 -13.26 -2.48 -21.30
N GLU A 343 -14.44 -1.87 -21.30
CA GLU A 343 -15.23 -1.61 -22.50
C GLU A 343 -14.54 -0.68 -23.50
N LEU A 344 -13.79 0.31 -23.00
CA LEU A 344 -13.06 1.29 -23.82
C LEU A 344 -11.69 0.77 -24.28
N SER A 345 -11.07 -0.15 -23.55
CA SER A 345 -9.73 -0.66 -23.82
C SER A 345 -9.63 -1.41 -25.16
N ASP A 346 -8.50 -1.27 -25.83
CA ASP A 346 -8.14 -2.00 -27.05
C ASP A 346 -6.67 -2.47 -26.97
N PRO A 347 -6.37 -3.79 -26.99
CA PRO A 347 -7.31 -4.92 -27.11
C PRO A 347 -8.18 -5.12 -25.86
N LYS A 348 -9.23 -5.92 -25.97
CA LYS A 348 -10.16 -6.19 -24.86
C LYS A 348 -9.51 -7.04 -23.78
N GLY A 349 -10.02 -6.97 -22.54
CA GLY A 349 -9.47 -7.68 -21.38
C GLY A 349 -9.25 -9.18 -21.63
N TRP A 350 -10.24 -9.87 -22.20
CA TRP A 350 -10.17 -11.31 -22.50
C TRP A 350 -9.16 -11.69 -23.60
N GLU A 351 -8.59 -10.73 -24.32
CA GLU A 351 -7.53 -10.93 -25.31
C GLU A 351 -6.13 -10.72 -24.70
N ARG A 352 -6.08 -10.31 -23.43
CA ARG A 352 -4.86 -9.89 -22.74
C ARG A 352 -4.45 -10.87 -21.65
N ALA A 353 -3.15 -10.91 -21.40
CA ALA A 353 -2.54 -11.67 -20.31
C ALA A 353 -1.77 -10.78 -19.33
N ASP A 354 -2.02 -9.46 -19.35
CA ASP A 354 -1.40 -8.46 -18.48
C ASP A 354 -2.36 -7.96 -17.40
N ARG A 355 -1.77 -7.36 -16.35
CA ARG A 355 -2.43 -6.96 -15.10
C ARG A 355 -2.92 -5.51 -15.12
N TYR A 356 -3.25 -4.97 -16.30
CA TYR A 356 -3.44 -3.53 -16.50
C TYR A 356 -4.55 -2.95 -15.61
N ILE A 357 -5.67 -3.65 -15.45
CA ILE A 357 -6.77 -3.24 -14.55
C ILE A 357 -6.32 -3.22 -13.09
N GLY A 358 -5.55 -4.22 -12.64
CA GLY A 358 -4.98 -4.23 -11.29
C GLY A 358 -4.15 -2.98 -11.00
N TYR A 359 -3.31 -2.55 -11.95
CA TYR A 359 -2.51 -1.33 -11.82
C TYR A 359 -3.38 -0.06 -11.87
N LEU A 360 -4.43 -0.03 -12.69
CA LEU A 360 -5.39 1.08 -12.69
C LEU A 360 -6.16 1.16 -11.37
N GLY A 361 -6.42 0.02 -10.72
CA GLY A 361 -6.97 -0.06 -9.37
C GLY A 361 -6.16 0.73 -8.35
N GLU A 362 -4.83 0.59 -8.35
CA GLU A 362 -3.94 1.30 -7.41
C GLU A 362 -4.01 2.83 -7.61
N ASN A 363 -4.14 3.25 -8.88
CA ASN A 363 -4.30 4.67 -9.22
C ASN A 363 -5.68 5.21 -8.80
N LEU A 364 -6.74 4.43 -9.00
CA LEU A 364 -8.10 4.80 -8.61
C LEU A 364 -8.28 4.79 -7.09
N GLU A 365 -7.65 3.86 -6.37
CA GLU A 365 -7.55 3.86 -4.91
C GLU A 365 -6.92 5.16 -4.41
N THR A 366 -5.78 5.53 -5.00
CA THR A 366 -5.09 6.80 -4.73
C THR A 366 -6.01 7.99 -4.95
N LEU A 367 -6.68 8.05 -6.10
CA LEU A 367 -7.60 9.13 -6.43
C LEU A 367 -8.78 9.22 -5.44
N TYR A 368 -9.43 8.09 -5.13
CA TYR A 368 -10.60 8.04 -4.27
C TYR A 368 -10.29 8.55 -2.86
N PHE A 369 -9.30 7.95 -2.19
CA PHE A 369 -9.02 8.29 -0.80
C PHE A 369 -8.38 9.67 -0.64
N MET A 370 -7.64 10.17 -1.63
CA MET A 370 -7.14 11.55 -1.60
C MET A 370 -8.22 12.58 -1.97
N HIS A 371 -9.26 12.20 -2.74
CA HIS A 371 -10.44 13.04 -2.94
C HIS A 371 -11.23 13.19 -1.64
N HIS A 372 -11.42 12.08 -0.91
CA HIS A 372 -12.18 12.02 0.33
C HIS A 372 -11.34 12.25 1.60
N ALA A 373 -10.15 12.86 1.48
CA ALA A 373 -9.27 13.09 2.62
C ALA A 373 -9.89 14.02 3.70
N GLU A 374 -10.86 14.85 3.32
CA GLU A 374 -11.63 15.69 4.25
C GLU A 374 -12.94 15.04 4.72
N ASP A 375 -13.43 14.02 4.00
CA ASP A 375 -14.68 13.32 4.29
C ASP A 375 -14.47 12.15 5.25
N TYR A 376 -13.30 11.50 5.19
CA TYR A 376 -12.96 10.33 5.99
C TYR A 376 -11.82 10.60 6.97
N LYS A 377 -11.90 9.97 8.14
CA LYS A 377 -10.78 9.83 9.06
C LYS A 377 -9.82 8.74 8.57
N ILE A 378 -8.88 9.15 7.73
CA ILE A 378 -7.84 8.29 7.14
C ILE A 378 -6.59 8.28 8.02
N LEU A 379 -6.14 7.10 8.43
CA LEU A 379 -4.84 6.90 9.10
C LEU A 379 -3.92 6.02 8.24
N HIS A 380 -2.60 6.15 8.45
CA HIS A 380 -1.59 5.43 7.68
C HIS A 380 -0.70 4.59 8.59
N THR A 381 -0.31 3.40 8.12
CA THR A 381 0.61 2.52 8.87
C THR A 381 1.67 1.92 7.96
N GLY A 382 2.64 1.25 8.59
CA GLY A 382 3.66 0.46 7.91
C GLY A 382 3.08 -0.72 7.16
N ARG A 383 3.92 -1.39 6.38
CA ARG A 383 3.52 -2.55 5.60
C ARG A 383 4.46 -3.71 5.87
N VAL A 384 3.90 -4.84 6.25
CA VAL A 384 4.63 -6.10 6.36
C VAL A 384 4.90 -6.62 4.95
N MET A 385 6.18 -6.89 4.64
CA MET A 385 6.59 -7.51 3.38
C MET A 385 7.09 -8.92 3.66
N LEU A 386 6.30 -9.92 3.25
CA LEU A 386 6.68 -11.32 3.38
C LEU A 386 7.56 -11.71 2.18
N VAL A 387 8.82 -12.07 2.46
CA VAL A 387 9.81 -12.49 1.46
C VAL A 387 9.80 -13.99 1.28
#